data_AF-A0A1G6IHW1-F1
#
_entry.id   AF-A0A1G6IHW1-F1
#
_cell.length_a   1.000
_cell.length_b   1.000
_cell.length_c   1.000
_cell.angle_alpha   90.00
_cell.angle_beta   90.00
_cell.angle_gamma   90.00
#
_symmetry.space_group_name_H-M   'P 1'
#
loop_
_entity.id
_entity.type
_entity.pdbx_description
1 polymer ?
#
loop_
_entity_poly.entity_id
_entity_poly.type
_entity_poly.pdbx_seq_one_letter_code
_entity_poly.pdbx_strand_id
1 'polypeptide(L)'
;MFDSRVDAVLAKRMERLALAAIAAKRDPQRWIMTAATLTALQTSLERAEFDLDAPRLITLEGPMFMNIPIDIGVPMNDDPPVDLVTR
;
A
#
# COMPACT_ATOMS: atom_id res chain seq x y z
N MET A 1 -5.15 -15.17 -15.79
CA MET A 1 -4.97 -13.89 -16.50
C MET A 1 -5.00 -12.82 -15.42
N PHE A 2 -3.84 -12.25 -15.07
CA PHE A 2 -3.78 -11.20 -14.05
C PHE A 2 -4.11 -9.87 -14.72
N ASP A 3 -5.21 -9.25 -14.31
CA ASP A 3 -5.73 -8.03 -14.90
C ASP A 3 -4.93 -6.83 -14.37
N SER A 4 -3.92 -6.41 -15.14
CA SER A 4 -2.99 -5.32 -14.82
C SER A 4 -3.67 -3.97 -14.50
N ARG A 5 -5.00 -3.85 -14.66
CA ARG A 5 -5.78 -2.67 -14.25
C ARG A 5 -6.16 -2.66 -12.78
N VAL A 6 -6.39 -3.84 -12.18
CA VAL A 6 -6.81 -3.94 -10.78
C VAL A 6 -5.68 -3.52 -9.83
N ASP A 7 -4.45 -3.87 -10.19
CA ASP A 7 -3.31 -3.64 -9.30
C ASP A 7 -2.82 -2.18 -9.30
N ALA A 8 -2.88 -1.48 -10.44
CA ALA A 8 -2.60 -0.04 -10.52
C ALA A 8 -3.63 0.80 -9.73
N VAL A 9 -4.88 0.32 -9.67
CA VAL A 9 -5.95 0.93 -8.87
C VAL A 9 -5.67 0.78 -7.38
N LEU A 10 -5.05 -0.31 -6.93
CA LEU A 10 -4.69 -0.53 -5.53
C LEU A 10 -3.66 0.49 -5.04
N ALA A 11 -2.54 0.65 -5.74
CA ALA A 11 -1.49 1.61 -5.35
C ALA A 11 -2.02 3.06 -5.30
N LYS A 12 -2.83 3.47 -6.29
CA LYS A 12 -3.46 4.80 -6.33
C LYS A 12 -4.47 5.02 -5.22
N ARG A 13 -5.23 3.99 -4.83
CA ARG A 13 -6.15 4.05 -3.69
C ARG A 13 -5.40 4.17 -2.38
N MET A 14 -4.34 3.37 -2.18
CA MET A 14 -3.47 3.48 -1.02
C MET A 14 -2.84 4.88 -0.91
N GLU A 15 -2.35 5.44 -2.01
CA GLU A 15 -1.82 6.81 -2.05
C GLU A 15 -2.87 7.83 -1.57
N ARG A 16 -4.11 7.74 -2.07
CA ARG A 16 -5.21 8.62 -1.64
C ARG A 16 -5.56 8.46 -0.16
N LEU A 17 -5.57 7.22 0.36
CA LEU A 17 -5.83 6.95 1.77
C LEU A 17 -4.72 7.52 2.67
N ALA A 18 -3.44 7.34 2.30
CA ALA A 18 -2.31 7.94 3.00
C ALA A 18 -2.41 9.47 3.02
N LEU A 19 -2.67 10.11 1.87
CA LEU A 19 -2.79 11.56 1.80
C LEU A 19 -3.94 12.10 2.66
N ALA A 20 -5.08 11.41 2.69
CA ALA A 20 -6.20 11.76 3.55
C ALA A 20 -5.85 11.63 5.05
N ALA A 21 -5.09 10.60 5.43
CA ALA A 21 -4.67 10.39 6.81
C ALA A 21 -3.55 11.34 7.25
N ILE A 22 -2.63 11.72 6.37
CA ILE A 22 -1.56 12.70 6.64
C ILE A 22 -2.17 14.05 7.05
N ALA A 23 -3.27 14.47 6.41
CA ALA A 23 -3.99 15.68 6.79
C ALA A 23 -4.63 15.62 8.20
N ALA A 24 -4.85 14.41 8.73
CA ALA A 24 -5.57 14.16 10.00
C ALA A 24 -4.69 14.10 11.27
N LYS A 25 -3.35 14.20 11.15
CA LYS A 25 -2.29 14.32 12.21
C LYS A 25 -1.59 13.05 12.73
N ARG A 26 -0.25 13.18 12.76
CA ARG A 26 0.87 12.75 13.67
C ARG A 26 1.00 11.33 14.23
N ASP A 27 -0.03 10.50 14.30
CA ASP A 27 0.15 9.16 14.86
C ASP A 27 0.86 8.24 13.86
N PRO A 28 1.74 7.33 14.34
CA PRO A 28 2.43 6.41 13.47
C PRO A 28 1.41 5.52 12.76
N GLN A 29 1.38 5.65 11.43
CA GLN A 29 0.48 4.91 10.56
C GLN A 29 1.08 3.55 10.19
N ARG A 30 0.22 2.57 9.95
CA ARG A 30 0.59 1.27 9.38
C ARG A 30 -0.45 0.80 8.38
N TRP A 31 0.02 0.18 7.31
CA TRP A 31 -0.85 -0.57 6.40
C TRP A 31 -1.06 -1.98 6.94
N ILE A 32 -2.29 -2.48 6.90
CA ILE A 32 -2.59 -3.89 7.16
C ILE A 32 -3.15 -4.50 5.87
N MET A 33 -2.52 -5.57 5.39
CA MET A 33 -3.00 -6.30 4.21
C MET A 33 -2.54 -7.76 4.22
N THR A 34 -3.13 -8.59 3.37
CA THR A 34 -2.70 -9.98 3.23
C THR A 34 -1.38 -10.09 2.44
N ALA A 35 -0.67 -11.20 2.60
CA ALA A 35 0.53 -11.48 1.80
C ALA A 35 0.25 -11.55 0.29
N ALA A 36 -0.95 -12.02 -0.09
CA ALA A 36 -1.40 -12.05 -1.48
C ALA A 36 -1.57 -10.63 -2.04
N THR A 37 -2.20 -9.74 -1.26
CA THR A 37 -2.34 -8.32 -1.61
C THR A 37 -0.98 -7.63 -1.74
N LEU A 38 -0.03 -7.90 -0.82
CA LEU A 38 1.32 -7.36 -0.90
C LEU A 38 2.06 -7.83 -2.16
N THR A 39 1.93 -9.11 -2.53
CA THR A 39 2.55 -9.66 -3.74
C THR A 39 1.96 -9.02 -5.01
N ALA A 40 0.64 -8.82 -5.05
CA ALA A 40 -0.03 -8.12 -6.16
C ALA A 40 0.45 -6.66 -6.26
N LEU A 41 0.56 -5.97 -5.12
CA LEU A 41 1.10 -4.61 -5.04
C LEU A 41 2.55 -4.56 -5.57
N GLN A 42 3.43 -5.44 -5.09
CA GLN A 42 4.83 -5.54 -5.57
C GLN A 42 4.89 -5.76 -7.08
N THR A 43 4.14 -6.73 -7.58
CA THR A 43 4.08 -7.04 -9.02
C THR A 43 3.60 -5.82 -9.82
N SER A 44 2.63 -5.07 -9.30
CA SER A 44 2.14 -3.85 -9.95
C SER A 44 3.18 -2.75 -9.99
N LEU A 45 3.91 -2.55 -8.88
CA LEU A 45 4.93 -1.52 -8.76
C LEU A 45 6.14 -1.84 -9.65
N GLU A 46 6.50 -3.12 -9.78
CA GLU A 46 7.56 -3.57 -10.68
C GLU A 46 7.17 -3.44 -12.16
N ARG A 47 5.90 -3.72 -12.51
CA ARG A 47 5.37 -3.56 -13.87
C ARG A 47 5.12 -2.11 -14.26
N ALA A 48 4.82 -1.26 -13.28
CA ALA A 48 4.78 0.18 -13.47
C ALA A 48 6.23 0.69 -13.59
N GLU A 49 6.87 0.44 -14.74
CA GLU A 49 8.22 0.93 -15.06
C GLU A 49 8.32 2.47 -15.10
N PHE A 50 7.23 3.21 -14.85
CA PHE A 50 7.13 4.66 -14.99
C PHE A 50 6.29 5.31 -13.87
N ASP A 51 6.83 6.41 -13.31
CA ASP A 51 6.16 7.46 -12.53
C ASP A 51 5.36 7.05 -11.28
N LEU A 52 6.04 6.50 -10.29
CA LEU A 52 5.61 6.70 -8.90
C LEU A 52 6.58 7.66 -8.22
N ASP A 53 6.08 8.83 -7.85
CA ASP A 53 6.74 9.77 -6.92
C ASP A 53 6.98 9.15 -5.53
N ALA A 54 6.33 8.01 -5.26
CA ALA A 54 6.46 7.27 -4.02
C ALA A 54 7.78 6.45 -4.01
N PRO A 55 8.56 6.50 -2.92
CA PRO A 55 9.78 5.70 -2.80
C PRO A 55 9.44 4.22 -2.94
N ARG A 56 10.24 3.52 -3.76
CA ARG A 56 10.22 2.06 -3.95
C ARG A 56 10.14 1.38 -2.57
N LEU A 57 9.45 0.24 -2.47
CA LEU A 57 9.41 -0.59 -1.24
C LEU A 57 10.85 -0.83 -0.73
N ILE A 58 11.29 -0.10 0.29
CA ILE A 58 12.64 -0.18 0.86
C ILE A 58 12.67 -1.36 1.84
N THR A 59 13.58 -2.30 1.65
CA THR A 59 13.63 -3.58 2.40
C THR A 59 14.49 -3.56 3.66
N LEU A 60 15.08 -2.43 4.06
CA LEU A 60 16.01 -2.39 5.20
C LEU A 60 15.33 -2.67 6.57
N GLU A 61 14.02 -2.44 6.71
CA GLU A 61 13.25 -2.71 7.95
C GLU A 61 11.89 -3.40 7.70
N GLY A 62 11.65 -3.93 6.49
CA GLY A 62 10.37 -4.54 6.07
C GLY A 62 9.65 -3.74 4.97
N PRO A 63 8.55 -4.26 4.39
CA PRO A 63 7.86 -3.61 3.27
C PRO A 63 7.22 -2.29 3.71
N MET A 64 7.48 -1.21 2.96
CA MET A 64 6.92 0.13 3.19
C MET A 64 6.33 0.75 1.92
N PHE A 65 5.18 1.40 2.03
CA PHE A 65 4.59 2.19 0.95
C PHE A 65 4.36 3.62 1.42
N MET A 66 4.87 4.63 0.69
CA MET A 66 4.79 6.05 1.08
C MET A 66 5.40 6.34 2.47
N ASN A 67 6.53 5.71 2.81
CA ASN A 67 7.16 5.76 4.16
C ASN A 67 6.26 5.26 5.31
N ILE A 68 5.20 4.53 5.01
CA ILE A 68 4.32 3.89 5.99
C ILE A 68 4.61 2.37 5.95
N PRO A 69 4.95 1.73 7.08
CA PRO A 69 5.23 0.31 7.13
C PRO A 69 3.98 -0.54 6.88
N ILE A 70 4.18 -1.69 6.26
CA ILE A 70 3.14 -2.67 5.93
C ILE A 70 3.28 -3.88 6.88
N ASP A 71 2.23 -4.13 7.65
CA ASP A 71 2.06 -5.33 8.47
C ASP A 71 1.18 -6.35 7.72
N ILE A 72 1.57 -7.62 7.73
CA ILE A 72 0.75 -8.70 7.16
C ILE A 72 -0.34 -9.09 8.16
N GLY A 73 -1.59 -8.96 7.74
CA GLY A 73 -2.76 -9.27 8.56
C GLY A 73 -4.03 -9.40 7.75
N VAL A 74 -5.16 -9.54 8.44
CA VAL A 74 -6.49 -9.52 7.82
C VAL A 74 -7.01 -8.09 7.89
N PRO A 75 -7.16 -7.40 6.74
CA PRO A 75 -7.82 -6.10 6.73
C PRO A 75 -9.30 -6.26 7.13
N MET A 76 -9.83 -5.28 7.85
CA MET A 76 -11.23 -5.11 8.21
C MET A 76 -12.09 -4.79 6.97
N ASN A 77 -11.51 -4.16 5.96
CA ASN A 77 -12.17 -3.86 4.70
C ASN A 77 -11.72 -4.84 3.59
N ASP A 78 -12.69 -5.40 2.86
CA ASP A 78 -12.44 -6.27 1.73
C ASP A 78 -12.26 -5.50 0.40
N ASP A 79 -12.71 -4.24 0.32
CA ASP A 79 -12.55 -3.37 -0.86
C ASP A 79 -12.25 -1.89 -0.49
N PRO A 80 -11.01 -1.40 -0.71
CA PRO A 80 -9.84 -2.19 -1.12
C PRO A 80 -9.40 -3.14 0.02
N PRO A 81 -8.72 -4.27 -0.29
CA PRO A 81 -8.29 -5.27 0.69
C PRO A 81 -7.05 -4.80 1.49
N VAL A 82 -7.10 -3.57 1.99
CA VAL A 82 -6.03 -2.88 2.73
C VAL A 82 -6.67 -1.93 3.74
N ASP A 83 -6.11 -1.88 4.95
CA ASP A 83 -6.45 -0.86 5.94
C ASP A 83 -5.27 0.04 6.23
N LEU A 84 -5.56 1.32 6.47
CA LEU A 84 -4.62 2.25 7.08
C LEU A 84 -5.03 2.47 8.53
N VAL A 85 -4.22 1.97 9.46
CA VAL A 85 -4.48 2.10 10.90
C VAL A 85 -3.50 3.07 11.54
N THR A 86 -3.98 3.84 12.51
CA THR A 86 -3.16 4.65 13.42
C THR A 86 -2.97 3.90 14.73
N ARG A 87 -1.75 3.93 15.28
CA ARG A 87 -1.48 3.38 16.63
C ARG A 87 -1.67 4.43 17.72
#